data_AF-A0A352VMD2-F1
#
_entry.id   AF-A0A352VMD2-F1
#
_cell.length_a   1.000
_cell.length_b   1.000
_cell.length_c   1.000
_cell.angle_alpha   90.00
_cell.angle_beta   90.00
_cell.angle_gamma   90.00
#
_symmetry.space_group_name_H-M   'P 1'
#
loop_
_entity.id
_entity.type
_entity.pdbx_description
1 polymer ?
#
loop_
_entity_poly.entity_id
_entity_poly.type
_entity_poly.pdbx_seq_one_letter_code
_entity_poly.pdbx_strand_id
1 'polypeptide(L)' 'SFLGATVTLNAALRDQNGQPVSGTVTWTSDNPSVVTVVAGLLTAIQNGTATVTVSSGSLSGTVAVTV' A
#
# COMPACT_ATOMS: atom_id res chain seq x y z
N SER A 1 -2.74 -21.38 -2.97
CA SER A 1 -3.12 -20.30 -3.90
C SER A 1 -3.64 -19.16 -3.07
N PHE A 2 -3.05 -17.96 -3.20
CA PHE A 2 -3.46 -16.76 -2.46
C PHE A 2 -4.39 -15.85 -3.28
N LEU A 3 -4.84 -16.28 -4.46
CA LEU A 3 -5.74 -15.49 -5.30
C LEU A 3 -7.06 -15.20 -4.56
N GLY A 4 -7.47 -13.92 -4.58
CA GLY A 4 -8.62 -13.42 -3.82
C GLY A 4 -8.34 -13.14 -2.34
N ALA A 5 -7.16 -13.48 -1.82
CA ALA A 5 -6.78 -13.11 -0.46
C ALA A 5 -6.64 -11.59 -0.34
N THR A 6 -6.97 -11.08 0.84
CA THR A 6 -6.85 -9.67 1.17
C THR A 6 -5.92 -9.44 2.35
N VAL A 7 -5.21 -8.31 2.31
CA VAL A 7 -4.33 -7.84 3.39
C VAL A 7 -4.51 -6.34 3.51
N THR A 8 -4.62 -5.83 4.73
CA THR A 8 -4.71 -4.38 4.97
C THR A 8 -3.34 -3.84 5.38
N LEU A 9 -2.93 -2.75 4.74
CA LEU A 9 -1.78 -1.94 5.12
C LEU A 9 -2.26 -0.69 5.87
N ASN A 10 -1.53 -0.34 6.92
CA ASN A 10 -1.77 0.86 7.71
C ASN A 10 -0.64 1.86 7.46
N ALA A 11 -1.00 3.12 7.20
CA ALA A 11 -0.05 4.22 7.13
C ALA A 11 -0.23 5.13 8.36
N ALA A 12 0.88 5.46 9.03
CA ALA A 12 0.91 6.38 10.14
C ALA A 12 1.84 7.55 9.79
N LEU A 13 1.27 8.75 9.70
CA LEU A 13 2.04 9.97 9.48
C LEU A 13 2.50 10.52 10.83
N ARG A 14 3.76 10.94 10.89
CA ARG A 14 4.38 11.52 12.08
C ARG A 14 5.14 12.78 11.71
N ASP A 15 5.16 13.77 12.60
CA ASP A 15 6.00 14.95 12.47
C ASP A 15 7.47 14.63 12.81
N GLN A 16 8.34 15.66 12.74
CA GLN A 16 9.76 15.52 13.06
C GLN A 16 10.05 15.11 14.52
N ASN A 17 9.09 15.28 15.42
CA ASN A 17 9.19 14.87 16.83
C ASN A 17 8.58 13.48 17.06
N GLY A 18 8.14 12.80 16.00
CA GLY A 18 7.49 11.50 16.06
C GLY A 18 6.01 11.54 16.46
N GLN A 19 5.39 12.73 16.54
CA GLN A 19 4.01 12.85 16.95
C GLN A 19 3.04 12.55 15.80
N PRO A 20 1.95 11.81 16.05
CA PRO A 20 0.97 11.51 15.01
C PRO A 20 0.38 12.78 14.41
N VAL A 21 0.29 12.82 13.09
CA VAL A 21 -0.38 13.92 12.37
C VAL A 21 -1.43 13.35 11.42
N SER A 22 -2.49 14.13 11.20
CA SER A 22 -3.51 13.82 10.21
C SER A 22 -3.04 14.28 8.83
N GLY A 23 -3.30 13.46 7.82
CA GLY A 23 -3.03 13.81 6.43
C GLY A 23 -3.68 12.81 5.50
N THR A 24 -3.89 13.21 4.26
CA THR A 24 -4.39 12.32 3.22
C THR A 24 -3.25 11.43 2.74
N VAL A 25 -3.54 10.14 2.60
CA VAL A 25 -2.63 9.17 2.00
C VAL A 25 -3.21 8.64 0.69
N THR A 26 -2.36 8.48 -0.31
CA THR A 26 -2.72 7.88 -1.60
C THR A 26 -1.97 6.58 -1.75
N TRP A 27 -2.67 5.55 -2.23
CA TRP A 27 -2.11 4.23 -2.48
C TRP A 27 -2.10 3.92 -3.98
N THR A 28 -1.02 3.34 -4.48
CA THR A 28 -0.91 2.87 -5.86
C THR A 28 -0.20 1.52 -5.92
N SER A 29 -0.53 0.72 -6.93
CA SER A 29 0.18 -0.52 -7.28
C SER A 29 0.82 -0.31 -8.64
N ASP A 30 2.08 -0.70 -8.81
CA ASP A 30 2.76 -0.67 -10.12
C ASP A 30 2.22 -1.74 -11.08
N ASN A 31 1.59 -2.80 -10.54
CA ASN A 31 1.00 -3.87 -11.31
C ASN A 31 -0.38 -4.30 -10.74
N PRO A 32 -1.45 -3.55 -11.07
CA PRO A 32 -2.81 -3.87 -10.63
C PRO A 32 -3.35 -5.22 -11.10
N SER A 33 -2.74 -5.82 -12.15
CA SER A 33 -3.11 -7.16 -12.61
C SER A 33 -2.63 -8.28 -11.67
N VAL A 34 -1.65 -8.01 -10.81
CA VAL A 34 -1.16 -8.94 -9.78
C VAL A 34 -1.80 -8.61 -8.43
N VAL A 35 -1.78 -7.34 -8.02
CA VAL A 35 -2.38 -6.86 -6.76
C VAL A 35 -3.04 -5.51 -6.96
N THR A 36 -4.31 -5.38 -6.60
CA THR A 36 -5.00 -4.09 -6.49
C THR A 36 -4.89 -3.55 -5.07
N VAL A 37 -4.97 -2.22 -4.91
CA VAL A 37 -5.02 -1.55 -3.61
C VAL A 37 -6.12 -0.48 -3.59
N VAL A 38 -6.98 -0.51 -2.58
CA VAL A 38 -8.01 0.52 -2.34
C VAL A 38 -7.95 0.94 -0.88
N ALA A 39 -7.57 2.19 -0.62
CA ALA A 39 -7.44 2.73 0.74
C ALA A 39 -6.62 1.84 1.70
N GLY A 40 -5.54 1.23 1.21
CA GLY A 40 -4.68 0.33 1.97
C GLY A 40 -5.12 -1.14 2.00
N LEU A 41 -6.31 -1.48 1.49
CA LEU A 41 -6.74 -2.87 1.32
C LEU A 41 -6.16 -3.44 0.02
N LEU A 42 -5.24 -4.39 0.13
CA LEU A 42 -4.68 -5.16 -0.98
C LEU A 42 -5.58 -6.34 -1.30
N THR A 43 -5.76 -6.63 -2.59
CA THR A 43 -6.43 -7.85 -3.07
C THR A 43 -5.54 -8.52 -4.11
N ALA A 44 -5.23 -9.81 -3.88
CA ALA A 44 -4.46 -10.63 -4.81
C ALA A 44 -5.31 -11.06 -6.03
N ILE A 45 -4.81 -10.78 -7.24
CA ILE A 45 -5.51 -11.04 -8.50
C ILE A 45 -4.84 -12.16 -9.29
N GLN A 46 -3.51 -12.14 -9.39
CA GLN A 46 -2.73 -13.12 -10.15
C GLN A 46 -1.38 -13.39 -9.44
N ASN A 47 -0.83 -14.60 -9.62
CA ASN A 47 0.53 -14.91 -9.13
C ASN A 47 1.55 -13.99 -9.82
N GLY A 48 2.51 -13.51 -9.04
CA GLY A 48 3.53 -12.57 -9.50
C GLY A 48 3.93 -11.60 -8.40
N THR A 49 4.61 -10.52 -8.80
CA THR A 49 5.07 -9.48 -7.88
C THR A 49 4.54 -8.11 -8.27
N ALA A 50 4.19 -7.30 -7.27
CA ALA A 50 3.83 -5.90 -7.42
C ALA A 50 4.44 -5.08 -6.28
N THR A 51 4.83 -3.84 -6.57
CA THR A 51 5.20 -2.85 -5.56
C THR A 51 4.00 -1.96 -5.28
N VAL A 52 3.56 -1.94 -4.02
CA VAL A 52 2.55 -1.00 -3.54
C VAL A 52 3.24 0.20 -2.93
N THR A 53 2.86 1.41 -3.36
CA THR A 53 3.37 2.68 -2.86
C THR A 53 2.28 3.39 -2.08
N VAL A 54 2.64 3.95 -0.92
CA VAL A 54 1.83 4.91 -0.17
C VAL A 54 2.53 6.25 -0.14
N SER A 55 1.80 7.34 -0.36
CA SER A 55 2.35 8.69 -0.31
C SER A 55 1.47 9.68 0.43
N SER A 56 2.09 10.71 1.01
CA SER A 56 1.43 11.88 1.57
C SER A 56 2.31 13.12 1.35
N GLY A 57 1.86 14.04 0.49
CA GLY A 57 2.69 15.17 0.06
C GLY A 57 3.98 14.69 -0.60
N SER A 58 5.14 15.10 -0.06
CA SER A 58 6.47 14.67 -0.51
C SER A 58 6.96 13.36 0.13
N LEU A 59 6.23 12.82 1.11
CA LEU A 59 6.60 11.58 1.78
C LEU A 59 6.08 10.38 0.99
N SER A 60 6.87 9.31 0.92
CA SER A 60 6.46 8.04 0.34
C SER A 60 7.07 6.85 1.09
N GLY A 61 6.37 5.72 1.03
CA GLY A 61 6.83 4.41 1.48
C GLY A 61 6.39 3.34 0.48
N THR A 62 7.13 2.24 0.39
CA THR A 62 6.84 1.16 -0.54
C THR A 62 6.86 -0.19 0.16
N VAL A 63 6.11 -1.15 -0.39
CA VAL A 63 6.15 -2.55 0.01
C VAL A 63 6.09 -3.43 -1.22
N ALA A 64 6.99 -4.41 -1.30
CA ALA A 64 6.94 -5.45 -2.32
C ALA A 64 5.96 -6.55 -1.88
N VAL A 65 5.06 -6.93 -2.78
CA VAL A 65 4.06 -7.97 -2.56
C VAL A 65 4.31 -9.09 -3.55
N THR A 66 4.32 -10.34 -3.05
CA THR A 66 4.40 -11.55 -3.86
C THR A 66 3.15 -12.38 -3.59
N VAL A 67 2.45 -12.79 -4.65
CA VAL A 67 1.21 -13.59 -4.62
C VAL A 67 1.50 -15.03 -5.00
#